data_AF-A0A165R4H7-F1
#
_entry.id   AF-A0A165R4H7-F1
#
_cell.length_a   1.000
_cell.length_b   1.000
_cell.length_c   1.000
_cell.angle_alpha   90.00
_cell.angle_beta   90.00
_cell.angle_gamma   90.00
#
_symmetry.space_group_name_H-M   'P 1'
#
loop_
_entity.id
_entity.type
_entity.pdbx_description
1 polymer ?
#
loop_
_entity_poly.entity_id
_entity_poly.type
_entity_poly.pdbx_seq_one_letter_code
_entity_poly.pdbx_strand_id
1 'polypeptide(L)'
;MDFLSNARRLPTAPVPNHDPASIKGSVSLEKKQLSANILAWHVANFPGSRVFGHAMAKDLRLTEVHVWRTSMGQNIGVLEDIVSPEDARQSSLQGQTVCEITVTREMLNVHRTLAGGCSAHLVDMCAM
;
A
#
# COMPACT_ATOMS: atom_id res chain seq x y z
N MET A 1 19.90 10.25 -2.44
CA MET A 1 18.56 10.74 -2.80
C MET A 1 17.64 10.46 -1.62
N ASP A 2 16.84 11.43 -1.20
CA ASP A 2 15.85 11.23 -0.13
C ASP A 2 14.54 10.70 -0.74
N PHE A 3 14.23 9.44 -0.45
CA PHE A 3 13.01 8.77 -0.93
C PHE A 3 11.74 9.52 -0.52
N LEU A 4 11.68 10.02 0.72
CA LEU A 4 10.49 10.70 1.24
C LEU A 4 10.23 12.02 0.53
N SER A 5 11.29 12.76 0.20
CA SER A 5 11.17 13.99 -0.61
C SER A 5 10.58 13.72 -2.00
N ASN A 6 10.91 12.58 -2.62
CA ASN A 6 10.37 12.21 -3.92
C ASN A 6 8.93 11.70 -3.81
N ALA A 7 8.64 10.87 -2.80
CA ALA A 7 7.30 10.33 -2.58
C ALA A 7 6.27 11.45 -2.34
N ARG A 8 6.65 12.50 -1.62
CA ARG A 8 5.79 13.68 -1.38
C ARG A 8 5.49 14.50 -2.64
N ARG A 9 6.24 14.31 -3.72
CA ARG A 9 6.01 14.97 -5.02
C ARG A 9 5.09 14.17 -5.95
N LEU A 10 4.72 12.95 -5.57
CA LEU A 10 3.80 12.14 -6.35
C LEU A 10 2.43 12.83 -6.42
N PRO A 11 1.74 12.73 -7.57
CA PRO A 11 0.38 13.24 -7.69
C PRO A 11 -0.54 12.52 -6.70
N THR A 12 -1.62 13.19 -6.32
CA THR A 12 -2.71 12.57 -5.56
C THR A 12 -3.23 11.34 -6.31
N ALA A 13 -3.37 10.23 -5.58
CA ALA A 13 -3.89 9.00 -6.13
C ALA A 13 -5.28 9.22 -6.77
N PRO A 14 -5.52 8.72 -8.00
CA PRO A 14 -6.86 8.72 -8.57
C PRO A 14 -7.71 7.58 -7.97
N VAL A 15 -8.93 7.42 -8.47
CA VAL A 15 -9.79 6.26 -8.15
C VAL A 15 -9.02 4.94 -8.39
N PRO A 16 -9.12 3.94 -7.49
CA PRO A 16 -10.00 3.88 -6.32
C PRO A 16 -9.46 4.52 -5.03
N ASN A 17 -8.21 5.00 -4.99
CA ASN A 17 -7.52 5.42 -3.76
C ASN A 17 -7.51 6.95 -3.51
N HIS A 18 -8.40 7.69 -4.15
CA HIS A 18 -8.48 9.16 -4.07
C HIS A 18 -8.91 9.73 -2.70
N ASP A 19 -9.57 8.93 -1.85
CA ASP A 19 -10.03 9.37 -0.53
C ASP A 19 -9.23 8.69 0.59
N PRO A 20 -8.21 9.37 1.16
CA PRO A 20 -7.41 8.81 2.25
C PRO A 20 -8.19 8.65 3.56
N ALA A 21 -9.33 9.31 3.74
CA ALA A 21 -10.14 9.18 4.95
C ALA A 21 -10.87 7.83 5.02
N SER A 22 -11.12 7.22 3.86
CA SER A 22 -11.69 5.88 3.75
C SER A 22 -10.73 4.75 4.19
N ILE A 23 -9.42 5.04 4.26
CA ILE A 23 -8.38 4.10 4.64
C ILE A 23 -8.36 3.98 6.18
N LYS A 24 -8.62 2.78 6.70
CA LYS A 24 -8.52 2.51 8.13
C LYS A 24 -7.05 2.45 8.54
N GLY A 25 -6.75 2.75 9.79
CA GLY A 25 -5.36 2.70 10.21
C GLY A 25 -4.99 3.58 11.37
N SER A 26 -3.85 3.26 11.97
CA SER A 26 -3.26 4.00 13.09
C SER A 26 -2.45 5.23 12.68
N VAL A 27 -2.14 5.40 11.40
CA VAL A 27 -1.33 6.51 10.89
C VAL A 27 -2.18 7.75 10.55
N SER A 28 -1.56 8.94 10.57
CA SER A 28 -2.23 10.19 10.19
C SER A 28 -2.76 10.20 8.75
N LEU A 29 -3.71 11.09 8.50
CA LEU A 29 -4.31 11.28 7.17
C LEU A 29 -3.26 11.62 6.10
N GLU A 30 -2.24 12.43 6.43
CA GLU A 30 -1.13 12.74 5.54
C GLU A 30 -0.38 11.47 5.12
N LYS A 31 -0.08 10.58 6.07
CA LYS A 31 0.59 9.30 5.80
C LYS A 31 -0.29 8.36 4.97
N LYS A 32 -1.60 8.31 5.23
CA LYS A 32 -2.56 7.56 4.41
C LYS A 32 -2.57 8.06 2.96
N GLN A 33 -2.59 9.38 2.77
CA GLN A 33 -2.50 9.98 1.45
C GLN A 33 -1.18 9.63 0.74
N LEU A 34 -0.06 9.69 1.47
CA LEU A 34 1.24 9.33 0.93
C LEU A 34 1.30 7.86 0.50
N SER A 35 0.79 6.94 1.33
CA SER A 35 0.67 5.51 0.99
C SER A 35 -0.20 5.30 -0.25
N ALA A 36 -1.34 5.98 -0.35
CA ALA A 36 -2.20 5.92 -1.53
C ALA A 36 -1.48 6.42 -2.79
N ASN A 37 -0.73 7.51 -2.71
CA ASN A 37 0.03 8.07 -3.84
C ASN A 37 1.15 7.12 -4.29
N ILE A 38 1.87 6.53 -3.34
CA ILE A 38 2.93 5.54 -3.61
C ILE A 38 2.33 4.31 -4.30
N LEU A 39 1.20 3.79 -3.81
CA LEU A 39 0.52 2.67 -4.43
C LEU A 39 0.09 3.00 -5.88
N ALA A 40 -0.56 4.15 -6.08
CA ALA A 40 -1.00 4.60 -7.40
C ALA A 40 0.16 4.74 -8.39
N TRP A 41 1.33 5.19 -7.93
CA TRP A 41 2.52 5.25 -8.75
C TRP A 41 3.01 3.86 -9.16
N HIS A 42 3.07 2.90 -8.22
CA HIS A 42 3.54 1.54 -8.48
C HIS A 42 2.63 0.76 -9.43
N VAL A 43 1.31 0.89 -9.30
CA VAL A 43 0.37 0.29 -10.25
C VAL A 43 0.24 1.10 -11.55
N ALA A 44 1.05 2.16 -11.70
CA ALA A 44 1.06 3.07 -12.83
C ALA A 44 -0.35 3.57 -13.19
N ASN A 45 -1.11 4.01 -12.18
CA ASN A 45 -2.50 4.43 -12.31
C ASN A 45 -2.60 5.84 -12.92
N PHE A 46 -2.37 5.92 -14.24
CA PHE A 46 -2.58 7.11 -15.04
C PHE A 46 -3.14 6.75 -16.42
N PRO A 47 -3.86 7.66 -17.08
CA PRO A 47 -4.46 7.40 -18.39
C PRO A 47 -3.44 6.93 -19.43
N GLY A 48 -3.73 5.83 -20.11
CA GLY A 48 -2.88 5.30 -21.18
C GLY A 48 -1.64 4.53 -20.71
N SER A 49 -1.54 4.21 -19.42
CA SER A 49 -0.46 3.38 -18.88
C SER A 49 -0.35 2.04 -19.61
N ARG A 50 0.89 1.67 -19.96
CA ARG A 50 1.26 0.38 -20.57
C ARG A 50 2.26 -0.40 -19.72
N VAL A 51 2.42 -0.01 -18.46
CA VAL A 51 3.30 -0.70 -17.52
C VAL A 51 2.76 -2.11 -17.27
N PHE A 52 3.66 -3.07 -17.14
CA PHE A 52 3.31 -4.45 -16.86
C PHE A 52 2.40 -4.55 -15.62
N GLY A 53 1.37 -5.38 -15.68
CA GLY A 53 0.48 -5.61 -14.55
C GLY A 53 -0.54 -4.51 -14.26
N HIS A 54 -0.40 -3.30 -14.83
CA HIS A 54 -1.36 -2.19 -14.64
C HIS A 54 -2.81 -2.64 -14.87
N ALA A 55 -3.08 -3.32 -15.98
CA ALA A 55 -4.43 -3.79 -16.30
C ALA A 55 -5.04 -4.71 -15.21
N MET A 56 -4.19 -5.44 -14.48
CA MET A 56 -4.60 -6.39 -13.44
C MET A 56 -4.63 -5.75 -12.05
N ALA A 57 -3.91 -4.65 -11.82
CA ALA A 57 -3.73 -4.04 -10.50
C ALA A 57 -4.32 -2.62 -10.38
N LYS A 58 -4.80 -2.01 -11.46
CA LYS A 58 -5.35 -0.63 -11.47
C LYS A 58 -6.53 -0.44 -10.51
N ASP A 59 -7.29 -1.50 -10.24
CA ASP A 59 -8.46 -1.49 -9.35
C ASP A 59 -8.10 -1.95 -7.92
N LEU A 60 -6.81 -2.10 -7.61
CA LEU A 60 -6.32 -2.41 -6.27
C LEU A 60 -6.55 -1.22 -5.33
N ARG A 61 -7.30 -1.47 -4.26
CA ARG A 61 -7.66 -0.47 -3.25
C ARG A 61 -6.87 -0.71 -1.97
N LEU A 62 -6.19 0.32 -1.47
CA LEU A 62 -5.63 0.33 -0.13
C LEU A 62 -6.76 0.56 0.87
N THR A 63 -7.05 -0.42 1.72
CA THR A 63 -8.15 -0.34 2.69
C THR A 63 -7.68 -0.11 4.10
N GLU A 64 -6.50 -0.63 4.47
CA GLU A 64 -5.93 -0.43 5.80
C GLU A 64 -4.42 -0.18 5.78
N VAL A 65 -3.94 0.69 6.67
CA VAL A 65 -2.51 0.94 6.92
C VAL A 65 -2.28 1.06 8.42
N HIS A 66 -1.51 0.15 8.98
CA HIS A 66 -1.20 0.12 10.41
C HIS A 66 0.29 0.04 10.64
N VAL A 67 0.74 0.70 11.71
CA VAL A 67 2.10 0.60 12.23
C VAL A 67 2.04 0.37 13.74
N TRP A 68 2.71 -0.68 14.19
CA TRP A 68 2.83 -1.02 15.61
C TRP A 68 4.28 -1.09 16.04
N ARG A 69 4.51 -0.84 17.33
CA ARG A 69 5.71 -1.32 18.01
C ARG A 69 5.54 -2.79 18.31
N THR A 70 6.61 -3.54 18.06
CA THR A 70 6.69 -4.95 18.38
C THR A 70 7.78 -5.21 19.40
N SER A 71 7.57 -6.23 20.23
CA SER A 71 8.58 -6.80 21.12
C SER A 71 8.33 -8.29 21.21
N MET A 72 9.38 -9.11 21.05
CA MET A 72 9.29 -10.57 21.09
C MET A 72 8.19 -11.15 20.15
N GLY A 73 7.94 -10.50 19.00
CA GLY A 73 6.92 -10.92 18.03
C GLY A 73 5.47 -10.56 18.39
N GLN A 74 5.25 -9.79 19.47
CA GLN A 74 3.92 -9.32 19.86
C GLN A 74 3.79 -7.82 19.64
N ASN A 75 2.59 -7.40 19.20
CA ASN A 75 2.21 -5.99 19.10
C ASN A 75 2.01 -5.43 20.51
N ILE A 76 2.87 -4.50 20.92
CA ILE A 76 2.86 -3.91 22.27
C ILE A 76 2.24 -2.52 22.32
N GLY A 77 1.97 -1.90 21.17
CA GLY A 77 1.28 -0.62 21.09
C GLY A 77 1.26 -0.05 19.68
N VAL A 78 0.30 0.83 19.42
CA VAL A 78 0.27 1.66 18.22
C VAL A 78 1.37 2.71 18.31
N LEU A 79 2.15 2.89 17.23
CA LEU A 79 3.09 3.99 17.17
C LEU A 79 2.31 5.27 16.89
N GLU A 80 2.18 6.16 17.87
CA GLU A 80 1.70 7.51 17.63
C GLU A 80 2.77 8.31 16.86
N ASP A 81 2.34 9.30 16.07
CA ASP A 81 3.22 10.09 15.18
C ASP A 81 4.28 10.96 15.91
N ILE A 82 4.38 10.87 17.24
CA ILE A 82 5.17 11.74 18.13
C ILE A 82 6.49 11.08 18.57
N VAL A 83 6.84 9.91 18.04
CA VAL A 83 8.07 9.21 18.41
C VAL A 83 9.28 9.86 17.73
N SER A 84 10.32 10.20 18.52
CA SER A 84 11.59 10.67 17.96
C SER A 84 12.13 9.67 16.92
N PRO A 85 12.75 10.14 15.82
CA PRO A 85 13.45 9.27 14.88
C PRO A 85 14.48 8.34 15.53
N GLU A 86 15.11 8.76 16.64
CA GLU A 86 16.05 7.92 17.39
C GLU A 86 15.33 6.76 18.09
N ASP A 87 14.20 7.04 18.76
CA ASP A 87 13.40 6.05 19.47
C ASP A 87 12.75 5.05 18.50
N ALA A 88 12.33 5.52 17.32
CA ALA A 88 11.80 4.68 16.26
C ALA A 88 12.86 3.70 15.72
N ARG A 89 14.14 4.11 15.65
CA ARG A 89 15.25 3.24 15.21
C ARG A 89 15.63 2.18 16.24
N GLN A 90 15.36 2.43 17.52
CA GLN A 90 15.62 1.47 18.60
C GLN A 90 14.43 0.54 18.86
N SER A 91 13.27 0.83 18.27
CA SER A 91 12.06 0.01 18.39
C SER A 91 11.95 -0.97 17.23
N SER A 92 11.55 -2.22 17.50
CA SER A 92 11.06 -3.08 16.42
C SER A 92 9.69 -2.56 15.97
N LEU A 93 9.53 -2.31 14.68
CA LEU A 93 8.29 -1.81 14.09
C LEU A 93 7.75 -2.86 13.14
N GLN A 94 6.42 -3.00 13.12
CA GLN A 94 5.70 -3.80 12.14
C GLN A 94 4.71 -2.93 11.41
N GLY A 95 4.83 -2.88 10.09
CA GLY A 95 3.83 -2.33 9.20
C GLY A 95 2.87 -3.42 8.72
N GLN A 96 1.60 -3.09 8.57
CA GLN A 96 0.64 -3.88 7.83
C GLN A 96 -0.14 -2.99 6.89
N THR A 97 -0.17 -3.39 5.63
CA THR A 97 -1.03 -2.87 4.58
C THR A 97 -2.07 -3.93 4.27
N VAL A 98 -3.32 -3.52 4.07
CA VAL A 98 -4.38 -4.38 3.58
C VAL A 98 -4.89 -3.77 2.29
N CYS A 99 -4.85 -4.56 1.22
CA CYS A 99 -5.35 -4.16 -0.08
C CYS A 99 -6.45 -5.12 -0.54
N GLU A 100 -7.43 -4.58 -1.26
CA GLU A 100 -8.55 -5.32 -1.80
C GLU A 100 -8.65 -5.10 -3.31
N ILE A 101 -9.03 -6.14 -4.05
CA ILE A 101 -9.26 -6.06 -5.49
C ILE A 101 -10.42 -6.95 -5.91
N THR A 102 -11.20 -6.47 -6.86
CA THR A 102 -12.21 -7.28 -7.53
C THR A 102 -11.52 -8.13 -8.59
N VAL A 103 -11.50 -9.45 -8.39
CA VAL A 103 -10.89 -10.38 -9.37
C VAL A 103 -11.76 -10.47 -10.62
N THR A 104 -11.16 -10.20 -11.78
CA THR A 104 -11.83 -10.33 -13.09
C THR A 104 -11.49 -11.65 -13.77
N ARG A 105 -12.17 -11.98 -14.88
CA ARG A 105 -11.92 -13.24 -15.63
C ARG A 105 -10.51 -13.31 -16.20
N GLU A 106 -9.94 -12.18 -16.58
CA GLU A 106 -8.61 -12.05 -17.19
C GLU A 106 -7.48 -12.36 -16.20
N MET A 107 -7.78 -12.33 -14.90
CA MET A 107 -6.85 -12.66 -13.82
C MET A 107 -6.84 -14.16 -13.47
N LEU A 108 -7.72 -14.96 -14.08
CA LEU A 108 -7.87 -16.38 -13.77
C LEU A 108 -7.01 -17.26 -14.68
N ASN A 109 -6.57 -18.40 -14.14
CA ASN A 109 -5.99 -19.48 -14.92
C ASN A 109 -7.08 -20.38 -15.55
N VAL A 110 -6.65 -21.42 -16.28
CA VAL A 110 -7.55 -22.40 -16.93
C VAL A 110 -8.47 -23.15 -15.95
N HIS A 111 -8.13 -23.17 -14.65
CA HIS A 111 -8.92 -23.78 -13.59
C HIS A 111 -9.89 -22.80 -12.91
N ARG A 112 -10.02 -21.57 -13.44
CA ARG A 112 -10.86 -20.49 -12.87
C ARG A 112 -10.45 -20.09 -11.45
N THR A 113 -9.17 -20.25 -11.13
CA THR A 113 -8.55 -19.75 -9.89
C THR A 113 -7.65 -18.57 -10.24
N LEU A 114 -7.38 -17.68 -9.28
CA LEU A 114 -6.44 -16.58 -9.48
C LEU A 114 -5.10 -17.13 -10.02
N ALA A 115 -4.67 -16.60 -11.17
CA ALA A 115 -3.43 -17.03 -11.79
C ALA A 115 -2.24 -16.74 -10.86
N GLY A 116 -1.26 -17.65 -10.81
CA GLY A 116 -0.09 -17.50 -9.94
C GLY A 116 0.68 -16.20 -10.21
N GLY A 117 0.81 -15.80 -11.49
CA GLY A 117 1.44 -14.54 -11.86
C GLY A 117 0.68 -13.30 -11.35
N CYS A 118 -0.66 -13.33 -11.39
CA CYS A 118 -1.47 -12.26 -10.79
C CYS A 118 -1.31 -12.25 -9.26
N SER A 119 -1.31 -13.42 -8.63
CA SER A 119 -1.15 -13.56 -7.18
C SER A 119 0.19 -12.98 -6.71
N ALA A 120 1.30 -13.38 -7.35
CA ALA A 120 2.63 -12.91 -7.02
C ALA A 120 2.76 -11.39 -7.24
N HIS A 121 2.21 -10.88 -8.35
CA HIS A 121 2.22 -9.45 -8.62
C HIS A 121 1.42 -8.64 -7.59
N LEU A 122 0.26 -9.13 -7.16
CA LEU A 122 -0.54 -8.47 -6.12
C LEU A 122 0.18 -8.46 -4.76
N VAL A 123 0.83 -9.57 -4.38
CA VAL A 123 1.64 -9.63 -3.15
C VAL A 123 2.78 -8.63 -3.20
N ASP A 124 3.47 -8.51 -4.34
CA ASP A 124 4.53 -7.53 -4.56
C ASP A 124 4.04 -6.09 -4.36
N MET A 125 2.88 -5.74 -4.94
CA MET A 125 2.28 -4.40 -4.76
C MET A 125 1.88 -4.11 -3.30
N CYS A 126 1.49 -5.13 -2.53
CA CYS A 126 1.07 -4.96 -1.14
C CYS A 126 2.26 -4.90 -0.16
N ALA A 127 3.43 -5.42 -0.55
CA ALA A 127 4.62 -5.45 0.30
C ALA A 127 5.43 -4.14 0.28
N MET A 128 4.96 -3.13 -0.45
CA MET A 128 5.60 -1.82 -0.64
C MET A 128 5.39 -0.84 0.51
#